data_AF-H7FNE5-F1
#
_entry.id   AF-H7FNE5-F1
#
_cell.length_a   1.000
_cell.length_b   1.000
_cell.length_c   1.000
_cell.angle_alpha   90.00
_cell.angle_beta   90.00
_cell.angle_gamma   90.00
#
_symmetry.space_group_name_H-M   'P 1'
#
loop_
_entity.id
_entity.type
_entity.pdbx_description
1 polymer ?
#
loop_
_entity_poly.entity_id
_entity_poly.type
_entity_poly.pdbx_seq_one_letter_code
_entity_poly.pdbx_strand_id
1 'polypeptide(L)'
;MEIFIDIWVEDRESGNKTKANEAIYTFVAVDDTGRPVEVPQIIPETELEKQRFDAALRRKQLSLVLAGKMKPEDATELKALFM
;
A
#
# COMPACT_ATOMS: atom_id res chain seq x y z
N MET A 1 1.56 6.72 -4.56
CA MET A 1 1.27 6.70 -3.12
C MET A 1 0.21 5.64 -2.87
N GLU A 2 0.48 4.64 -2.04
CA GLU A 2 -0.51 3.63 -1.67
C GLU A 2 -1.15 4.06 -0.33
N ILE A 3 -2.47 3.96 -0.22
CA ILE A 3 -3.22 4.24 1.00
C ILE A 3 -3.90 2.96 1.45
N PHE A 4 -3.58 2.51 2.66
CA PHE A 4 -4.26 1.41 3.33
C PHE A 4 -5.44 1.97 4.15
N ILE A 5 -6.62 1.38 3.99
CA ILE A 5 -7.86 1.85 4.59
C ILE A 5 -8.44 0.73 5.46
N ASP A 6 -8.58 0.97 6.76
CA ASP A 6 -9.33 0.10 7.65
C ASP A 6 -10.78 0.62 7.78
N ILE A 7 -11.75 -0.25 7.49
CA ILE A 7 -13.17 0.08 7.57
C ILE A 7 -13.75 -0.62 8.80
N TRP A 8 -14.32 0.16 9.70
CA TRP A 8 -14.88 -0.30 10.96
C TRP A 8 -16.38 0.01 11.02
N VAL A 9 -17.14 -0.89 11.62
CA VAL A 9 -18.52 -0.63 12.05
C VAL A 9 -18.49 -0.47 13.57
N GLU A 10 -19.08 0.62 14.06
CA GLU A 10 -19.15 0.95 15.47
C GLU A 10 -20.60 0.88 15.96
N ASP A 11 -20.83 0.07 16.99
CA ASP A 11 -22.09 0.06 17.72
C ASP A 11 -22.18 1.30 18.63
N ARG A 12 -23.24 2.10 18.47
CA ARG A 12 -23.36 3.40 19.12
C ARG A 12 -23.66 3.33 20.63
N GLU A 13 -24.28 2.25 21.09
CA GLU A 13 -24.67 2.11 22.49
C GLU A 13 -23.52 1.54 23.33
N SER A 14 -22.84 0.51 22.81
CA SER A 14 -21.73 -0.15 23.48
C SER A 14 -20.37 0.48 23.20
N GLY A 15 -20.22 1.24 22.10
CA GLY A 15 -18.94 1.77 21.62
C GLY A 15 -18.02 0.69 21.01
N ASN A 16 -18.50 -0.54 20.85
CA ASN A 16 -17.70 -1.63 20.31
C ASN A 16 -17.48 -1.44 18.81
N LYS A 17 -16.21 -1.59 18.39
CA LYS A 17 -15.79 -1.51 16.99
C LYS A 17 -15.49 -2.89 16.45
N THR A 18 -16.16 -3.27 15.37
CA THR A 18 -15.89 -4.51 14.64
C THR A 18 -15.31 -4.15 13.28
N LYS A 19 -14.22 -4.83 12.91
CA LYS A 19 -13.59 -4.64 11.60
C LYS A 19 -14.51 -5.17 10.52
N ALA A 20 -14.88 -4.32 9.57
CA ALA A 20 -15.83 -4.67 8.51
C ALA A 20 -15.10 -5.01 7.20
N ASN A 21 -14.08 -4.23 6.84
CA ASN A 21 -13.34 -4.46 5.60
C ASN A 21 -11.96 -3.76 5.63
N GLU A 22 -11.12 -4.06 4.64
CA GLU A 22 -9.88 -3.36 4.33
C GLU A 22 -9.86 -3.00 2.84
N ALA A 23 -9.24 -1.88 2.49
CA ALA A 23 -9.06 -1.49 1.09
C ALA A 23 -7.69 -0.86 0.86
N ILE A 24 -7.21 -0.94 -0.38
CA ILE A 24 -5.91 -0.41 -0.79
C ILE A 24 -6.10 0.41 -2.06
N TYR A 25 -5.84 1.71 -1.97
CA TYR A 25 -5.96 2.64 -3.10
C TYR A 25 -4.60 3.16 -3.52
N THR A 26 -4.40 3.34 -4.83
CA THR A 26 -3.18 3.94 -5.38
C THR A 26 -3.50 5.31 -5.94
N PHE A 27 -2.82 6.34 -5.43
CA PHE A 27 -2.94 7.72 -5.87
C PHE A 27 -1.65 8.19 -6.55
N VAL A 28 -1.82 9.05 -7.54
CA VAL A 28 -0.76 9.75 -8.27
C VAL A 28 -0.97 11.25 -8.05
N ALA A 29 0.03 11.92 -7.49
CA ALA A 29 0.03 13.37 -7.38
C ALA A 29 0.37 13.98 -8.75
N VAL A 30 -0.33 15.03 -9.14
CA VAL A 30 -0.13 15.74 -10.40
C VAL A 30 -0.06 17.26 -10.18
N ASP A 31 0.66 17.97 -11.04
CA ASP A 31 0.67 19.43 -11.07
C ASP A 31 -0.54 20.03 -11.82
N ASP A 32 -0.60 21.35 -11.91
CA ASP A 32 -1.65 22.09 -12.63
C ASP A 32 -1.71 21.77 -14.15
N THR A 33 -0.66 21.14 -14.69
CA THR A 33 -0.59 20.68 -16.09
C THR A 33 -0.92 19.21 -16.25
N GLY A 34 -1.27 18.51 -15.16
CA GLY A 34 -1.58 17.08 -15.14
C GLY A 34 -0.35 16.16 -15.17
N ARG A 35 0.86 16.68 -14.98
CA ARG A 35 2.08 15.88 -14.98
C ARG A 35 2.33 15.30 -13.58
N PRO A 36 2.75 14.02 -13.47
CA PRO A 36 3.09 13.44 -12.19
C PRO A 36 4.20 14.23 -11.47
N VAL A 37 3.99 14.51 -10.19
CA VAL A 37 4.98 15.17 -9.34
C VAL A 37 5.55 14.24 -8.29
N GLU A 38 6.75 14.55 -7.82
CA GLU A 38 7.35 13.80 -6.71
C GLU A 38 6.56 14.01 -5.42
N VAL A 39 6.38 12.91 -4.69
CA VAL A 39 5.72 12.89 -3.39
C VAL A 39 6.76 12.53 -2.34
N PRO A 40 6.79 13.20 -1.18
CA PRO A 40 7.69 12.86 -0.08
C PRO A 40 7.59 11.37 0.30
N GLN A 41 8.73 10.80 0.69
CA GLN A 41 8.77 9.42 1.21
C GLN A 41 8.12 9.38 2.60
N ILE A 42 7.43 8.28 2.89
CA ILE A 42 6.81 8.03 4.19
C ILE A 42 7.79 7.19 5.00
N ILE A 43 8.01 7.59 6.26
CA ILE A 43 8.79 6.83 7.23
C ILE A 43 7.79 6.21 8.21
N PRO A 44 7.59 4.88 8.23
CA PRO A 44 6.70 4.23 9.18
C PRO A 44 7.30 4.25 10.59
N GLU A 45 6.49 4.55 11.59
CA GLU A 45 6.92 4.67 12.99
C GLU A 45 6.51 3.42 13.80
N THR A 46 5.24 3.03 13.70
CA THR A 46 4.70 1.89 14.47
C THR A 46 5.00 0.55 13.81
N GLU A 47 4.98 -0.55 14.59
CA GLU A 47 5.18 -1.90 14.05
C GLU A 47 4.13 -2.25 12.98
N LEU A 48 2.87 -1.85 13.18
CA LEU A 48 1.81 -2.03 12.19
C LEU A 48 2.10 -1.25 10.90
N GLU A 49 2.59 -0.02 11.02
CA GLU A 49 2.97 0.79 9.84
C GLU A 49 4.14 0.18 9.08
N LYS A 50 5.18 -0.30 9.77
CA LYS A 50 6.33 -0.96 9.12
C LYS A 50 5.89 -2.19 8.34
N GLN A 51 5.07 -3.04 8.97
CA GLN A 51 4.50 -4.22 8.31
C GLN A 51 3.69 -3.86 7.05
N ARG A 52 2.85 -2.83 7.14
CA ARG A 52 2.04 -2.35 6.01
C ARG A 52 2.89 -1.73 4.91
N PHE A 53 3.94 -0.99 5.28
CA PHE A 53 4.89 -0.36 4.36
C PHE A 53 5.65 -1.42 3.53
N ASP A 54 6.19 -2.45 4.18
CA ASP A 54 6.89 -3.54 3.49
C ASP A 54 5.94 -4.34 2.58
N ALA A 55 4.69 -4.55 3.03
CA ALA A 55 3.68 -5.21 2.22
C ALA A 55 3.28 -4.38 0.98
N ALA A 56 3.27 -3.05 1.08
CA ALA A 56 3.01 -2.16 -0.06
C ALA A 56 4.11 -2.28 -1.12
N LEU A 57 5.37 -2.40 -0.69
CA LEU A 57 6.50 -2.59 -1.61
C LEU A 57 6.35 -3.88 -2.42
N ARG A 58 5.96 -4.99 -1.79
CA ARG A 58 5.67 -6.27 -2.45
C ARG A 58 4.59 -6.13 -3.52
N ARG A 59 3.45 -5.53 -3.18
CA ARG A 59 2.35 -5.31 -4.13
C ARG A 59 2.77 -4.46 -5.32
N LYS A 60 3.55 -3.40 -5.08
CA LYS A 60 4.10 -2.54 -6.12
C LYS A 60 4.99 -3.32 -7.08
N GLN A 61 5.93 -4.12 -6.57
CA GLN A 61 6.80 -4.95 -7.41
C GLN A 61 5.98 -5.93 -8.26
N LEU A 62 5.01 -6.62 -7.67
CA LEU A 62 4.11 -7.52 -8.40
C LEU A 62 3.36 -6.78 -9.53
N SER A 63 2.79 -5.62 -9.24
CA SER A 63 2.08 -4.80 -10.24
C SER A 63 2.99 -4.40 -11.39
N LEU A 64 4.24 -4.01 -11.13
CA LEU A 64 5.22 -3.66 -12.17
C LEU A 64 5.63 -4.87 -13.01
N VAL A 65 5.82 -6.03 -12.39
CA VAL A 65 6.13 -7.28 -13.11
C VAL A 65 4.99 -7.66 -14.04
N LEU A 66 3.74 -7.66 -13.54
CA LEU A 66 2.56 -7.96 -14.34
C LEU A 66 2.34 -6.94 -15.48
N ALA A 67 2.70 -5.68 -15.26
CA ALA A 67 2.66 -4.64 -16.29
C ALA A 67 3.84 -4.71 -17.30
N GLY A 68 4.76 -5.67 -17.16
CA GLY A 68 5.95 -5.80 -18.01
C GLY A 68 6.99 -4.68 -17.81
N LYS A 69 6.88 -3.92 -16.72
CA LYS A 69 7.76 -2.78 -16.39
C LYS A 69 8.90 -3.16 -15.45
N MET A 70 8.95 -4.40 -14.98
CA MET A 70 9.98 -4.97 -14.11
C MET A 70 10.19 -6.44 -14.48
N LYS A 71 11.44 -6.91 -14.53
CA LYS A 71 11.69 -8.34 -14.72
C LYS A 71 11.40 -9.08 -13.40
N PRO A 72 10.86 -10.30 -13.45
CA PRO A 72 10.64 -11.11 -12.24
C PRO A 72 11.92 -11.31 -11.40
N GLU A 73 13.07 -11.29 -12.05
CA GLU A 73 14.38 -11.44 -11.41
C GLU A 73 14.74 -10.25 -10.49
N ASP A 74 14.23 -9.06 -10.79
CA ASP A 74 14.52 -7.83 -10.06
C ASP A 74 13.52 -7.59 -8.89
N ALA A 75 12.47 -8.41 -8.79
CA ALA A 75 11.47 -8.34 -7.73
C ALA A 75 11.93 -9.09 -6.47
N THR A 76 12.89 -8.50 -5.74
CA THR A 76 13.54 -9.09 -4.56
C THR A 76 12.56 -9.50 -3.47
N GLU A 77 11.54 -8.69 -3.20
CA GLU A 77 10.54 -8.95 -2.17
C GLU A 77 9.53 -10.02 -2.58
N LEU A 78 9.32 -10.19 -3.89
CA LEU A 78 8.47 -11.26 -4.43
C LEU A 78 9.18 -12.61 -4.34
N LYS A 79 10.48 -12.64 -4.65
CA LYS A 79 11.32 -13.85 -4.51
C LYS A 79 11.35 -14.36 -3.07
N ALA A 80 11.35 -13.46 -2.08
CA ALA A 80 11.35 -13.81 -0.67
C ALA A 80 10.10 -14.58 -0.21
N LEU A 81 9.00 -14.55 -0.98
CA LEU A 81 7.77 -15.32 -0.69
C LEU A 81 7.83 -16.79 -1.17
N PHE A 82 8.78 -17.14 -2.03
CA PHE A 82 8.89 -18.46 -2.66
C PHE A 82 10.18 -19.22 -2.28
N MET A 83 10.97 -18.68 -1.33
CA MET A 83 12.14 -19.34 -0.73
C MET A 83 11.86 -19.80 0.69
#